data_AF-A0A1V5CUY2-F1
#
_entry.id   AF-A0A1V5CUY2-F1
#
_cell.length_a   1.000
_cell.length_b   1.000
_cell.length_c   1.000
_cell.angle_alpha   90.00
_cell.angle_beta   90.00
_cell.angle_gamma   90.00
#
_symmetry.space_group_name_H-M   'P 1'
#
loop_
_entity.id
_entity.type
_entity.pdbx_description
1 polymer ?
#
loop_
_entity_poly.entity_id
_entity_poly.type
_entity_poly.pdbx_seq_one_letter_code
_entity_poly.pdbx_strand_id
1 'polypeptide(L)'
;MDRIFEAIKRFMLQEVLLQRFEENVAEGKTATIDVFLKKGKEYIVRGKLAKGRGKPILSLLDVTGSVVKVRYGDGRNCLEVTPDRDGLYRIVITTDHAAEGHESVPVEVTFAYRLPPPQYIVDSVNDTLPCESDRSVLKEYESMEDLSETEATTQRGCKGN
;
A
#
# COMPACT_ATOMS: atom_id res chain seq x y z
N MET A 1 -30.81 -11.73 -8.21
CA MET A 1 -29.53 -11.52 -7.49
C MET A 1 -29.14 -10.09 -7.75
N ASP A 2 -29.47 -9.18 -6.83
CA ASP A 2 -29.19 -7.75 -6.98
C ASP A 2 -27.69 -7.53 -6.78
N ARG A 3 -26.99 -7.22 -7.87
CA ARG A 3 -25.61 -6.74 -7.83
C ARG A 3 -25.66 -5.26 -7.49
N ILE A 4 -25.59 -4.95 -6.20
CA ILE A 4 -25.43 -3.58 -5.73
C ILE A 4 -24.05 -3.10 -6.20
N PHE A 5 -24.02 -1.96 -6.88
CA PHE A 5 -22.78 -1.36 -7.36
C PHE A 5 -22.11 -0.59 -6.22
N GLU A 6 -20.90 -1.04 -5.89
CA GLU A 6 -20.07 -0.51 -4.82
C GLU A 6 -19.31 0.77 -5.22
N ALA A 7 -19.16 1.70 -4.29
CA ALA A 7 -18.30 2.87 -4.46
C ALA A 7 -16.83 2.53 -4.14
N ILE A 8 -16.05 2.23 -5.17
CA ILE A 8 -14.61 1.92 -5.04
C ILE A 8 -13.79 3.21 -4.91
N LYS A 9 -13.06 3.37 -3.80
CA LYS A 9 -12.06 4.45 -3.61
C LYS A 9 -10.66 3.85 -3.61
N ARG A 10 -9.74 4.38 -4.42
CA ARG A 10 -8.32 3.97 -4.49
C ARG A 10 -7.39 5.10 -4.11
N PHE A 11 -6.37 4.80 -3.31
CA PHE A 11 -5.35 5.77 -2.92
C PHE A 11 -4.05 5.05 -2.53
N MET A 12 -2.94 5.78 -2.50
CA MET A 12 -1.65 5.29 -2.02
C MET A 12 -1.39 5.86 -0.64
N LEU A 13 -0.93 5.04 0.30
CA LEU A 13 -0.48 5.48 1.63
C LEU A 13 0.83 4.78 1.96
N GLN A 14 1.91 5.54 2.17
CA GLN A 14 3.23 4.96 2.50
C GLN A 14 3.63 3.84 1.53
N GLU A 15 3.47 4.09 0.22
CA GLU A 15 3.74 3.12 -0.86
C GLU A 15 2.81 1.88 -0.90
N VAL A 16 1.82 1.77 0.00
CA VAL A 16 0.80 0.71 -0.03
C VAL A 16 -0.38 1.18 -0.88
N LEU A 17 -0.77 0.41 -1.91
CA LEU A 17 -2.06 0.65 -2.58
C LEU A 17 -3.18 0.20 -1.65
N LEU A 18 -4.07 1.15 -1.38
CA LEU A 18 -5.27 0.94 -0.60
C LEU A 18 -6.49 1.06 -1.51
N GLN A 19 -7.34 0.06 -1.45
CA GLN A 19 -8.67 0.07 -2.02
C GLN A 19 -9.68 -0.02 -0.89
N ARG A 20 -10.61 0.94 -0.84
CA ARG A 20 -11.69 0.99 0.13
C ARG A 20 -13.03 0.74 -0.55
N PHE A 21 -13.84 0.01 0.17
CA PHE A 21 -15.06 -0.66 -0.18
C PHE A 21 -16.10 -0.33 0.90
N GLU A 22 -17.33 -0.01 0.52
CA GLU A 22 -18.39 0.42 1.43
C GLU A 22 -19.67 -0.35 1.09
N GLU A 23 -20.08 -1.25 1.99
CA GLU A 23 -21.17 -2.19 1.77
C GLU A 23 -22.19 -2.15 2.91
N ASN A 24 -23.48 -2.27 2.60
CA ASN A 24 -24.52 -2.36 3.63
C ASN A 24 -24.88 -3.82 3.88
N VAL A 25 -24.65 -4.31 5.11
CA VAL A 25 -24.87 -5.71 5.48
C VAL A 25 -26.00 -5.81 6.49
N ALA A 26 -27.08 -6.47 6.12
CA ALA A 26 -28.18 -6.78 7.04
C ALA A 26 -27.88 -8.04 7.87
N GLU A 27 -28.51 -8.15 9.04
CA GLU A 27 -28.40 -9.31 9.92
C GLU A 27 -28.74 -10.62 9.19
N GLY A 28 -27.93 -11.66 9.39
CA GLY A 28 -28.07 -12.96 8.73
C GLY A 28 -27.83 -12.94 7.21
N LYS A 29 -27.54 -11.79 6.60
CA LYS A 29 -27.14 -11.68 5.21
C LYS A 29 -25.63 -11.58 5.08
N THR A 30 -25.17 -11.80 3.86
CA THR A 30 -23.76 -11.79 3.50
C THR A 30 -23.56 -10.81 2.36
N ALA A 31 -22.56 -9.95 2.48
CA ALA A 31 -22.07 -9.15 1.36
C ALA A 31 -20.78 -9.77 0.80
N THR A 32 -20.54 -9.57 -0.48
CA THR A 32 -19.39 -10.16 -1.17
C THR A 32 -18.70 -9.15 -2.07
N ILE A 33 -17.37 -9.08 -1.99
CA ILE A 33 -16.54 -8.23 -2.83
C ILE A 33 -15.60 -9.12 -3.63
N ASP A 34 -15.65 -9.00 -4.95
CA ASP A 34 -14.75 -9.73 -5.84
C ASP A 34 -13.46 -8.92 -6.07
N VAL A 35 -12.31 -9.55 -5.81
CA VAL A 35 -10.98 -8.94 -5.92
C VAL A 35 -10.03 -9.82 -6.73
N PHE A 36 -9.17 -9.20 -7.54
CA PHE A 36 -8.13 -9.93 -8.26
C PHE A 36 -6.84 -9.93 -7.44
N LEU A 37 -6.35 -11.11 -7.07
CA LEU A 37 -5.13 -11.28 -6.29
C LEU A 37 -4.01 -11.88 -7.15
N LYS A 38 -2.77 -11.48 -6.87
CA LYS A 38 -1.56 -11.97 -7.52
C LYS A 38 -0.84 -12.97 -6.62
N LYS A 39 -0.36 -14.05 -7.22
CA LYS A 39 0.44 -15.09 -6.57
C LYS A 39 1.66 -14.47 -5.87
N GLY A 40 1.91 -14.91 -4.64
CA GLY A 40 3.09 -14.52 -3.87
C GLY A 40 3.08 -13.08 -3.38
N LYS A 41 2.01 -12.30 -3.61
CA LYS A 41 1.83 -10.98 -3.02
C LYS A 41 1.09 -11.09 -1.69
N GLU A 42 1.56 -10.37 -0.68
CA GLU A 42 0.90 -10.34 0.62
C GLU A 42 -0.16 -9.25 0.63
N TYR A 43 -1.37 -9.62 1.05
CA TYR A 43 -2.51 -8.74 1.15
C TYR A 43 -3.04 -8.73 2.58
N ILE A 44 -3.52 -7.56 3.00
CA ILE A 44 -4.22 -7.37 4.27
C ILE A 44 -5.61 -6.84 3.95
N VAL A 45 -6.63 -7.45 4.52
CA VAL A 45 -8.02 -7.02 4.42
C VAL A 45 -8.54 -6.72 5.81
N ARG A 46 -9.10 -5.53 6.00
CA ARG A 46 -9.64 -5.04 7.28
C ARG A 46 -11.07 -4.61 7.10
N GLY A 47 -11.95 -5.09 7.97
CA GLY A 47 -13.36 -4.73 8.04
C GLY A 47 -13.62 -3.90 9.28
N LYS A 48 -14.42 -2.85 9.13
CA LYS A 48 -14.90 -2.01 10.23
C LYS A 48 -16.36 -1.63 9.98
N LEU A 49 -17.19 -1.57 11.02
CA LEU A 49 -18.52 -0.95 10.90
C LEU A 49 -18.35 0.57 10.87
N ALA A 50 -18.93 1.24 9.87
CA ALA A 50 -18.94 2.70 9.80
C ALA A 50 -19.82 3.30 10.91
N LYS A 51 -20.91 2.61 11.27
CA LYS A 51 -21.89 2.95 12.32
C LYS A 51 -22.43 1.66 12.93
N GLY A 52 -22.93 1.69 14.17
CA GLY A 52 -23.51 0.51 14.85
C GLY A 52 -22.59 -0.14 15.91
N ARG A 53 -23.01 -1.29 16.47
CA ARG A 53 -22.36 -2.03 17.57
C ARG A 53 -22.05 -3.50 17.22
N GLY A 54 -20.90 -3.80 16.67
CA GLY A 54 -20.54 -5.19 16.40
C GLY A 54 -19.18 -5.27 15.74
N LYS A 55 -18.87 -6.43 15.17
CA LYS A 55 -17.66 -6.67 14.39
C LYS A 55 -18.02 -7.37 13.08
N PRO A 56 -17.51 -6.88 11.94
CA PRO A 56 -17.59 -7.64 10.71
C PRO A 56 -16.67 -8.85 10.81
N ILE A 57 -17.16 -10.01 10.41
CA ILE A 57 -16.38 -11.24 10.26
C ILE A 57 -16.06 -11.38 8.78
N LEU A 58 -14.77 -11.46 8.48
CA LEU A 58 -14.27 -11.62 7.12
C LEU A 58 -13.89 -13.07 6.84
N SER A 59 -14.15 -13.51 5.62
CA SER A 59 -13.54 -14.71 5.06
C SER A 59 -13.20 -14.49 3.59
N LEU A 60 -12.35 -15.34 3.05
CA LEU A 60 -11.90 -15.25 1.67
C LEU A 60 -12.16 -16.59 0.99
N LEU A 61 -12.84 -16.55 -0.14
CA LEU A 61 -13.09 -17.71 -1.00
C LEU A 61 -12.27 -17.56 -2.29
N ASP A 62 -11.84 -18.69 -2.83
CA ASP A 62 -11.29 -18.73 -4.17
C ASP A 62 -12.39 -18.79 -5.24
N VAL A 63 -12.00 -18.78 -6.52
CA VAL A 63 -12.93 -18.87 -7.66
C VAL A 63 -13.80 -20.15 -7.67
N THR A 64 -13.38 -21.20 -6.96
CA THR A 64 -14.13 -22.45 -6.82
C THR A 64 -15.15 -22.41 -5.67
N GLY A 65 -15.14 -21.34 -4.88
CA GLY A 65 -15.95 -21.19 -3.67
C GLY A 65 -15.32 -21.83 -2.43
N SER A 66 -14.07 -22.31 -2.53
CA SER A 66 -13.37 -22.94 -1.41
C SER A 66 -12.78 -21.89 -0.47
N VAL A 67 -12.86 -22.14 0.84
CA VAL A 67 -12.28 -21.25 1.86
C VAL A 67 -10.77 -21.21 1.72
N VAL A 68 -10.23 -20.01 1.50
CA VAL A 68 -8.80 -19.77 1.43
C VAL A 68 -8.23 -19.74 2.84
N LYS A 69 -7.09 -20.41 3.03
CA LYS A 69 -6.34 -20.33 4.29
C LYS A 69 -5.76 -18.93 4.45
N VAL A 70 -6.22 -18.21 5.47
CA VAL A 70 -5.76 -16.86 5.82
C VAL A 70 -5.21 -16.84 7.25
N ARG A 71 -4.40 -15.83 7.57
CA ARG A 71 -4.03 -15.51 8.95
C ARG A 71 -5.00 -14.48 9.46
N TYR A 72 -5.69 -14.77 10.55
CA TYR A 72 -6.62 -13.82 11.16
C TYR A 72 -5.90 -12.92 12.16
N GLY A 73 -6.17 -11.63 12.08
CA GLY A 73 -5.96 -10.71 13.20
C GLY A 73 -7.03 -10.91 14.28
N ASP A 74 -6.88 -10.18 15.38
CA ASP A 74 -7.79 -10.28 16.52
C ASP A 74 -9.27 -10.08 16.10
N GLY A 75 -10.15 -11.00 16.51
CA GLY A 75 -11.58 -10.93 16.26
C GLY A 75 -12.06 -11.18 14.82
N ARG A 76 -11.23 -11.74 13.91
CA ARG A 76 -11.60 -12.10 12.51
C ARG A 76 -12.10 -10.95 11.61
N ASN A 77 -11.99 -9.71 12.07
CA ASN A 77 -12.27 -8.52 11.27
C ASN A 77 -11.05 -8.09 10.43
N CYS A 78 -9.91 -8.77 10.58
CA CYS A 78 -8.69 -8.56 9.82
C CYS A 78 -8.18 -9.92 9.34
N LEU A 79 -7.83 -10.02 8.06
CA LEU A 79 -7.16 -11.19 7.52
C LEU A 79 -5.93 -10.79 6.70
N GLU A 80 -4.91 -11.64 6.74
CA GLU A 80 -3.73 -11.56 5.89
C GLU A 80 -3.65 -12.80 5.01
N VAL A 81 -3.34 -12.61 3.73
CA VAL A 81 -3.29 -13.69 2.75
C VAL A 81 -2.13 -13.51 1.77
N THR A 82 -1.49 -14.62 1.42
CA THR A 82 -0.55 -14.71 0.30
C THR A 82 -1.09 -15.77 -0.67
N PRO A 83 -1.69 -15.37 -1.80
CA PRO A 83 -2.27 -16.30 -2.76
C PRO A 83 -1.21 -17.21 -3.36
N ASP A 84 -1.58 -18.46 -3.59
CA ASP A 84 -0.76 -19.47 -4.26
C ASP A 84 -0.89 -19.42 -5.80
N ARG A 85 -1.91 -18.71 -6.29
CA ARG A 85 -2.18 -18.47 -7.71
C ARG A 85 -2.77 -17.08 -7.97
N ASP A 86 -2.52 -16.60 -9.18
CA ASP A 86 -3.21 -15.43 -9.74
C ASP A 86 -4.68 -15.77 -9.97
N GLY A 87 -5.58 -14.83 -9.69
CA GLY A 87 -6.97 -14.99 -10.06
C GLY A 87 -7.95 -14.14 -9.28
N LEU A 88 -9.23 -14.41 -9.53
CA LEU A 88 -10.35 -13.82 -8.81
C LEU A 88 -10.56 -14.54 -7.48
N TYR A 89 -10.75 -13.75 -6.43
CA TYR A 89 -11.11 -14.19 -5.09
C TYR A 89 -12.32 -13.39 -4.61
N ARG A 90 -13.06 -13.95 -3.66
CA ARG A 90 -14.26 -13.34 -3.11
C ARG A 90 -14.11 -13.12 -1.62
N ILE A 91 -14.08 -11.86 -1.21
CA ILE A 91 -14.17 -11.48 0.20
C ILE A 91 -15.64 -11.63 0.59
N VAL A 92 -15.88 -12.37 1.67
CA VAL A 92 -17.20 -12.63 2.21
C VAL A 92 -17.30 -11.93 3.55
N ILE A 93 -18.31 -11.09 3.69
CA ILE A 93 -18.53 -10.22 4.84
C ILE A 93 -19.82 -10.64 5.52
N THR A 94 -19.72 -10.95 6.80
CA THR A 94 -20.86 -11.16 7.69
C THR A 94 -20.69 -10.26 8.91
N THR A 95 -21.74 -10.05 9.67
CA THR A 95 -21.70 -9.28 10.92
C THR A 95 -22.13 -10.19 12.06
N ASP A 96 -21.43 -10.11 13.20
CA ASP A 96 -21.79 -10.83 14.44
C ASP A 96 -22.92 -10.14 15.23
N HIS A 97 -23.50 -9.10 14.64
CA HIS A 97 -24.44 -8.22 15.27
C HIS A 97 -25.69 -8.98 15.72
N ALA A 98 -25.98 -8.91 17.02
CA ALA A 98 -27.35 -9.00 17.53
C ALA A 98 -27.99 -7.63 17.26
N ALA A 99 -28.83 -7.53 16.23
CA ALA A 99 -29.52 -6.28 15.96
C ALA A 99 -30.87 -6.31 16.68
N GLU A 100 -31.04 -5.47 17.70
CA GLU A 100 -32.39 -5.03 18.06
C GLU A 100 -32.93 -4.23 16.87
N GLY A 101 -33.57 -4.91 15.92
CA GLY A 101 -34.16 -4.32 14.72
C GLY A 101 -33.33 -4.60 13.46
N HIS A 102 -34.02 -5.14 12.46
CA HIS A 102 -33.55 -5.64 11.16
C HIS A 102 -32.87 -4.62 10.21
N GLU A 103 -32.14 -3.63 10.73
CA GLU A 103 -31.53 -2.56 9.95
C GLU A 103 -30.18 -3.00 9.35
N SER A 104 -29.93 -2.64 8.09
CA SER A 104 -28.66 -2.91 7.42
C SER A 104 -27.56 -1.99 7.94
N VAL A 105 -26.40 -2.55 8.28
CA VAL A 105 -25.28 -1.80 8.85
C VAL A 105 -24.20 -1.53 7.80
N PRO A 106 -23.72 -0.28 7.65
CA PRO A 106 -22.63 0.02 6.74
C PRO A 106 -21.30 -0.54 7.25
N VAL A 107 -20.65 -1.39 6.45
CA VAL A 107 -19.33 -1.98 6.65
C VAL A 107 -18.36 -1.33 5.67
N GLU A 108 -17.24 -0.85 6.19
CA GLU A 108 -16.09 -0.42 5.42
C GLU A 108 -15.08 -1.55 5.34
N VAL A 109 -14.74 -1.99 4.14
CA VAL A 109 -13.64 -2.93 3.90
C VAL A 109 -12.47 -2.17 3.29
N THR A 110 -11.30 -2.31 3.90
CA THR A 110 -10.05 -1.76 3.40
C THR A 110 -9.17 -2.93 2.96
N PHE A 111 -8.75 -2.88 1.71
CA PHE A 111 -7.91 -3.84 1.06
C PHE A 111 -6.56 -3.21 0.76
N ALA A 112 -5.49 -3.83 1.22
CA ALA A 112 -4.12 -3.36 1.08
C ALA A 112 -3.25 -4.47 0.50
N TYR A 113 -2.36 -4.15 -0.45
CA TYR A 113 -1.25 -5.03 -0.79
C TYR A 113 0.05 -4.50 -0.19
N ARG A 114 0.87 -5.36 0.41
CA ARG A 114 2.23 -4.97 0.82
C ARG A 114 3.13 -4.97 -0.40
N LEU A 115 3.70 -3.82 -0.74
CA LEU A 115 4.80 -3.80 -1.70
C LEU A 115 5.98 -4.56 -1.08
N PRO A 116 6.68 -5.41 -1.85
CA PRO A 116 8.00 -5.85 -1.42
C PRO A 116 8.88 -4.59 -1.25
N PRO A 117 9.78 -4.58 -0.24
CA PRO A 117 10.73 -3.48 -0.10
C PRO A 117 11.46 -3.27 -1.44
N PRO A 118 11.71 -2.01 -1.84
CA PRO A 118 12.52 -1.75 -3.02
C PRO A 118 13.86 -2.49 -2.88
N GLN A 119 14.14 -3.39 -3.83
CA GLN A 119 15.44 -4.01 -3.92
C GLN A 119 16.37 -3.01 -4.61
N TYR A 120 17.18 -2.30 -3.83
CA TYR A 120 18.26 -1.51 -4.38
C TYR A 120 19.35 -2.50 -4.85
N ILE A 121 19.48 -2.64 -6.17
CA ILE A 121 20.68 -3.25 -6.75
C ILE A 121 21.80 -2.22 -6.52
N VAL A 122 22.61 -2.44 -5.48
CA VAL A 122 23.92 -1.79 -5.41
C VAL A 122 24.77 -2.54 -6.42
N ASP A 123 24.82 -2.04 -7.65
CA ASP A 123 25.89 -2.45 -8.55
C ASP A 123 27.19 -2.11 -7.82
N SER A 124 27.91 -3.14 -7.35
CA SER A 124 29.27 -2.94 -6.89
C SER A 124 30.06 -2.56 -8.13
N VAL A 125 30.17 -1.26 -8.39
CA VAL A 125 31.29 -0.75 -9.15
C VAL A 125 32.49 -1.17 -8.30
N ASN A 126 33.19 -2.22 -8.74
CA ASN A 126 34.57 -2.40 -8.38
C ASN A 126 35.28 -1.16 -8.94
N ASP A 127 35.23 -0.08 -8.17
CA ASP A 127 36.12 1.05 -8.31
C ASP A 127 37.51 0.48 -8.05
N THR A 128 38.14 0.02 -9.13
CA THR A 128 39.59 0.04 -9.26
C THR A 128 39.98 1.51 -9.16
N LEU A 129 40.08 2.01 -7.92
CA LEU A 129 40.56 3.34 -7.60
C LEU A 129 41.96 3.48 -8.21
N PRO A 130 42.19 4.41 -9.15
CA PRO A 130 43.55 4.77 -9.50
C PRO A 130 44.20 5.40 -8.26
N CYS A 131 45.40 4.92 -7.94
CA CYS A 131 46.20 5.35 -6.79
C CYS A 131 46.22 6.86 -6.63
N GLU A 132 46.05 7.30 -5.38
CA GLU A 132 46.27 8.66 -4.93
C GLU A 132 47.65 9.16 -5.36
N SER A 133 47.68 10.09 -6.32
CA SER A 133 48.66 11.16 -6.38
C SER A 133 48.12 12.26 -7.29
N ASP A 134 47.34 13.17 -6.74
CA ASP A 134 47.74 14.57 -6.72
C ASP A 134 46.74 15.43 -5.94
N ARG A 135 47.32 16.15 -4.97
CA ARG A 135 46.69 17.13 -4.09
C ARG A 135 46.05 18.30 -4.85
N SER A 136 45.19 19.01 -4.10
CA SER A 136 44.72 20.41 -4.24
C SER A 136 43.51 20.57 -5.18
N VAL A 137 42.37 21.17 -4.83
CA VAL A 137 42.04 22.22 -3.85
C VAL A 137 40.53 22.14 -3.56
N LEU A 138 40.12 22.05 -2.30
CA LEU A 138 38.81 22.54 -1.83
C LEU A 138 39.11 23.60 -0.78
N LYS A 139 39.19 24.87 -1.21
CA LYS A 139 38.94 26.03 -0.34
C LYS A 139 37.43 26.20 -0.33
N GLU A 140 36.80 25.84 0.78
CA GLU A 140 36.51 26.71 1.93
C GLU A 140 35.24 27.53 1.72
N TYR A 141 34.39 27.35 2.71
CA TYR A 141 33.13 28.02 2.97
C TYR A 141 33.34 29.48 3.36
N GLU A 142 32.23 30.22 3.26
CA GLU A 142 31.80 31.37 4.08
C GLU A 142 32.18 32.80 3.71
N SER A 143 31.11 33.61 3.73
CA SER A 143 30.97 34.96 4.26
C SER A 143 30.52 36.03 3.26
N MET A 144 29.41 36.66 3.66
CA MET A 144 28.76 37.86 3.15
C MET A 144 29.74 39.00 2.84
N GLU A 145 29.46 39.79 1.79
CA GLU A 145 29.10 41.21 1.89
C GLU A 145 28.94 41.86 0.49
N ASP A 146 27.89 42.68 0.40
CA ASP A 146 27.66 43.89 -0.39
C ASP A 146 28.21 44.11 -1.83
N LEU A 147 27.26 44.47 -2.71
CA LEU A 147 27.29 45.42 -3.84
C LEU A 147 28.59 45.65 -4.65
N SER A 148 28.55 45.39 -5.96
CA SER A 148 28.42 46.41 -7.03
C SER A 148 28.69 45.81 -8.43
N GLU A 149 28.38 46.62 -9.43
CA GLU A 149 28.10 46.36 -10.85
C GLU A 149 29.22 45.71 -11.70
N THR A 150 28.78 45.33 -12.90
CA THR A 150 29.50 45.25 -14.20
C THR A 150 30.03 43.89 -14.69
N GLU A 151 29.34 43.46 -15.76
CA GLU A 151 29.87 43.04 -17.08
C GLU A 151 30.89 41.88 -17.21
N ALA A 152 30.37 40.82 -17.85
CA ALA A 152 30.86 40.23 -19.10
C ALA A 152 32.02 39.19 -19.10
N THR A 153 31.72 38.09 -19.82
CA THR A 153 32.62 37.39 -20.79
C THR A 153 33.53 36.23 -20.31
N THR A 154 33.09 35.02 -20.69
CA THR A 154 33.83 33.98 -21.48
C THR A 154 35.10 33.28 -20.95
N GLN A 155 34.96 31.95 -20.85
CA GLN A 155 35.88 30.84 -21.16
C GLN A 155 37.23 30.62 -20.43
N ARG A 156 37.42 29.31 -20.20
CA ARG A 156 38.66 28.51 -20.24
C ARG A 156 39.62 28.60 -19.04
N GLY A 157 39.81 27.43 -18.43
CA GLY A 157 41.09 26.73 -18.56
C GLY A 157 42.03 26.73 -17.34
N CYS A 158 42.06 25.58 -16.67
CA CYS A 158 43.25 24.84 -16.21
C CYS A 158 44.26 25.45 -15.21
N LYS A 159 44.19 24.91 -13.97
CA LYS A 159 45.23 24.18 -13.20
C LYS A 159 46.68 24.72 -13.13
N GLY A 160 47.07 25.15 -11.92
CA GLY A 160 48.25 24.64 -11.19
C GLY A 160 49.60 25.38 -11.30
N ASN A 161 49.97 26.16 -10.27
CA ASN A 161 51.02 25.84 -9.28
C ASN A 161 51.08 26.94 -8.22
#